data_AF-A0A6N7YAH8-F1
#
_entry.id   AF-A0A6N7YAH8-F1
#
_cell.length_a   1.000
_cell.length_b   1.000
_cell.length_c   1.000
_cell.angle_alpha   90.00
_cell.angle_beta   90.00
_cell.angle_gamma   90.00
#
_symmetry.space_group_name_H-M   'P 1'
#
loop_
_entity.id
_entity.type
_entity.pdbx_description
1 polymer ?
#
loop_
_entity_poly.entity_id
_entity_poly.type
_entity_poly.pdbx_seq_one_letter_code
_entity_poly.pdbx_strand_id
1 'polypeptide(L)'
;MNWNQKDLICEFELLKEKIDDVITTHVWHGDEMFTKRDLTTKEEMMTYAIGYNESRIQHEHTTELMQIYLQRFDDLIKEFKALDIEKASSEECLATESDNA
;
A
#
# COMPACT_ATOMS: atom_id res chain seq x y z
N MET A 1 15.54 3.39 14.66
CA MET A 1 16.27 2.36 13.91
C MET A 1 17.07 3.11 12.85
N ASN A 2 18.33 2.76 12.57
CA ASN A 2 19.13 3.51 11.59
C ASN A 2 18.91 2.87 10.21
N TRP A 3 17.91 3.33 9.48
CA TRP A 3 17.56 2.77 8.18
C TRP A 3 18.56 3.25 7.14
N ASN A 4 19.02 2.38 6.26
CA ASN A 4 19.77 2.79 5.08
C ASN A 4 18.88 2.73 3.82
N GLN A 5 19.41 3.24 2.70
CA GLN A 5 18.67 3.27 1.43
C GLN A 5 18.16 1.89 0.98
N LYS A 6 18.92 0.81 1.20
CA LYS A 6 18.49 -0.55 0.84
C LYS A 6 17.33 -1.02 1.71
N ASP A 7 17.38 -0.73 3.01
CA ASP A 7 16.30 -1.09 3.93
C ASP A 7 14.98 -0.42 3.52
N LEU A 8 15.03 0.88 3.18
CA LEU A 8 13.85 1.59 2.69
C LEU A 8 13.31 1.04 1.37
N ILE A 9 14.18 0.70 0.43
CA ILE A 9 13.75 0.10 -0.85
C ILE A 9 13.01 -1.20 -0.59
N CYS A 10 13.56 -2.10 0.24
CA CYS A 10 12.91 -3.35 0.61
C CYS A 10 11.53 -3.10 1.21
N GLU A 11 11.39 -2.08 2.06
CA GLU A 11 10.14 -1.77 2.74
C GLU A 11 9.09 -1.14 1.83
N PHE A 12 9.51 -0.33 0.85
CA PHE A 12 8.63 0.12 -0.23
C PHE A 12 8.18 -1.03 -1.13
N GLU A 13 9.06 -1.98 -1.45
CA GLU A 13 8.72 -3.17 -2.24
C GLU A 13 7.71 -4.06 -1.51
N LEU A 14 7.93 -4.31 -0.21
CA LEU A 14 7.00 -5.06 0.63
C LEU A 14 5.63 -4.37 0.72
N LEU A 15 5.60 -3.05 0.92
CA LEU A 15 4.33 -2.31 0.95
C LEU A 15 3.60 -2.39 -0.39
N LYS A 16 4.33 -2.32 -1.51
CA LYS A 16 3.76 -2.49 -2.85
C LYS A 16 3.16 -3.89 -3.03
N GLU A 17 3.86 -4.94 -2.63
CA GLU A 17 3.37 -6.32 -2.70
C GLU A 17 2.08 -6.47 -1.89
N LYS A 18 2.00 -5.87 -0.70
CA LYS A 18 0.79 -5.91 0.14
C LYS A 18 -0.40 -5.18 -0.49
N ILE A 19 -0.17 -4.08 -1.19
CA ILE A 19 -1.21 -3.38 -1.95
C ILE A 19 -1.70 -4.26 -3.11
N ASP A 20 -0.78 -4.93 -3.82
CA ASP A 20 -1.11 -5.84 -4.92
C ASP A 20 -1.94 -7.04 -4.45
N ASP A 21 -1.59 -7.63 -3.30
CA ASP A 21 -2.35 -8.70 -2.64
C ASP A 21 -3.81 -8.29 -2.38
N VAL A 22 -4.00 -7.07 -1.82
CA VAL A 22 -5.33 -6.54 -1.50
C VAL A 22 -6.15 -6.29 -2.76
N ILE A 23 -5.55 -5.68 -3.79
CA ILE A 23 -6.22 -5.43 -5.07
C ILE A 23 -6.63 -6.75 -5.73
N THR A 24 -5.72 -7.71 -5.79
CA THR A 24 -5.96 -9.04 -6.39
C THR A 24 -7.14 -9.73 -5.70
N THR A 25 -7.14 -9.74 -4.37
CA THR A 25 -8.21 -10.36 -3.58
C THR A 25 -9.56 -9.65 -3.77
N HIS A 26 -9.55 -8.31 -3.82
CA HIS A 26 -10.75 -7.52 -4.03
C HIS A 26 -11.39 -7.79 -5.40
N VAL A 27 -10.57 -7.89 -6.45
CA VAL A 27 -11.02 -8.16 -7.82
C VAL A 27 -11.59 -9.57 -7.95
N TRP A 28 -10.93 -10.59 -7.40
CA TRP A 28 -11.38 -11.99 -7.52
C TRP A 28 -12.79 -12.23 -7.02
N HIS A 29 -13.16 -11.64 -5.88
CA HIS A 29 -14.53 -11.76 -5.36
C HIS A 29 -15.56 -11.16 -6.32
N GLY A 30 -15.25 -9.98 -6.89
CA GLY A 30 -16.11 -9.33 -7.87
C GLY A 30 -16.27 -10.15 -9.15
N ASP A 31 -15.17 -10.69 -9.67
CA ASP A 31 -15.14 -11.51 -10.88
C ASP A 31 -15.89 -12.85 -10.71
N GLU A 32 -15.85 -13.45 -9.50
CA GLU A 32 -16.59 -14.68 -9.21
C GLU A 32 -18.09 -14.44 -9.01
N MET A 33 -18.47 -13.41 -8.26
CA MET A 33 -19.87 -13.17 -7.89
C MET A 33 -20.66 -12.38 -8.95
N PHE A 34 -20.02 -11.41 -9.61
CA PHE A 34 -20.69 -10.43 -10.47
C PHE A 34 -20.33 -10.57 -11.95
N THR A 35 -20.59 -11.75 -12.51
CA THR A 35 -20.26 -12.18 -13.88
C THR A 35 -21.13 -11.62 -15.03
N LYS A 36 -22.24 -10.94 -14.76
CA LYS A 36 -23.27 -10.50 -15.70
C LYS A 36 -23.66 -9.06 -15.43
N ARG A 37 -23.84 -8.28 -16.50
CA ARG A 37 -24.35 -6.90 -16.39
C ARG A 37 -25.86 -6.84 -16.21
N ASP A 38 -26.58 -7.64 -16.99
CA ASP A 38 -28.04 -7.66 -16.99
C ASP A 38 -28.54 -8.95 -16.33
N LEU A 39 -29.36 -8.79 -15.29
CA LEU A 39 -30.00 -9.90 -14.57
C LEU A 39 -31.44 -10.00 -15.05
N THR A 40 -31.79 -11.10 -15.69
CA THR A 40 -33.08 -11.27 -16.37
C THR A 40 -34.00 -12.23 -15.64
N THR A 41 -33.43 -13.05 -14.76
CA THR A 41 -34.16 -14.03 -13.95
C THR A 41 -34.12 -13.67 -12.48
N LYS A 42 -35.14 -14.11 -11.75
CA LYS A 42 -35.19 -13.96 -10.28
C LYS A 42 -34.01 -14.66 -9.60
N GLU A 43 -33.60 -15.82 -10.10
CA GLU A 43 -32.49 -16.59 -9.52
C GLU A 43 -31.15 -15.83 -9.63
N GLU A 44 -30.86 -15.23 -10.78
CA GLU A 44 -29.68 -14.36 -10.96
C GLU A 44 -29.68 -13.17 -9.99
N MET A 45 -30.83 -12.49 -9.86
CA MET A 45 -30.99 -11.37 -8.92
C MET A 45 -30.76 -11.80 -7.47
N MET A 46 -31.28 -12.97 -7.08
CA MET A 46 -31.11 -13.50 -5.73
C MET A 46 -29.65 -13.85 -5.43
N THR A 47 -28.95 -14.47 -6.38
CA THR A 47 -27.51 -14.79 -6.23
C THR A 47 -26.69 -13.52 -6.01
N TYR A 48 -26.95 -12.45 -6.78
CA TYR A 48 -26.25 -11.17 -6.62
C TYR A 48 -26.57 -10.50 -5.29
N ALA A 49 -27.83 -10.58 -4.85
CA ALA A 49 -28.24 -10.06 -3.56
C ALA A 49 -27.57 -10.80 -2.38
N ILE A 50 -27.35 -12.11 -2.51
CA ILE A 50 -26.62 -12.90 -1.50
C ILE A 50 -25.14 -12.49 -1.49
N GLY A 51 -24.52 -12.36 -2.67
CA GLY A 51 -23.13 -11.92 -2.81
C GLY A 51 -22.86 -10.51 -2.27
N TYR A 52 -23.87 -9.65 -2.20
CA TYR A 52 -23.73 -8.28 -1.67
C TYR A 52 -23.24 -8.24 -0.21
N ASN A 53 -23.71 -9.14 0.65
CA ASN A 53 -23.31 -9.13 2.07
C ASN A 53 -21.82 -9.40 2.24
N GLU A 54 -21.30 -10.38 1.51
CA GLU A 54 -19.87 -10.69 1.49
C GLU A 54 -19.07 -9.52 0.90
N SER A 55 -19.57 -8.94 -0.20
CA SER A 55 -18.95 -7.78 -0.86
C SER A 55 -18.84 -6.58 0.07
N ARG A 56 -19.87 -6.33 0.89
CA ARG A 56 -19.85 -5.23 1.87
C ARG A 56 -18.76 -5.44 2.92
N ILE A 57 -18.65 -6.65 3.47
CA ILE A 57 -17.62 -6.99 4.45
C ILE A 57 -16.22 -6.85 3.82
N GLN A 58 -16.04 -7.39 2.63
CA GLN A 58 -14.78 -7.30 1.91
C GLN A 58 -14.40 -5.84 1.60
N HIS A 59 -15.37 -5.00 1.23
CA HIS A 59 -15.15 -3.57 0.96
C HIS A 59 -14.70 -2.81 2.22
N GLU A 60 -15.30 -3.10 3.38
CA GLU A 60 -14.91 -2.53 4.67
C GLU A 60 -13.45 -2.91 4.99
N HIS A 61 -13.12 -4.21 4.96
CA HIS A 61 -11.75 -4.67 5.23
C HIS A 61 -10.71 -4.13 4.23
N THR A 62 -11.07 -4.07 2.93
CA THR A 62 -10.20 -3.51 1.89
C THR A 62 -9.89 -2.05 2.19
N THR A 63 -10.91 -1.28 2.57
CA THR A 63 -10.75 0.15 2.91
C THR A 63 -9.85 0.33 4.12
N GLU A 64 -10.06 -0.45 5.18
CA GLU A 64 -9.23 -0.41 6.39
C GLU A 64 -7.76 -0.74 6.10
N LEU A 65 -7.49 -1.79 5.32
CA LEU A 65 -6.12 -2.16 4.91
C LEU A 65 -5.46 -1.05 4.09
N MET A 66 -6.18 -0.47 3.13
CA MET A 66 -5.64 0.63 2.31
C MET A 66 -5.32 1.87 3.15
N GLN A 67 -6.11 2.18 4.19
CA GLN A 67 -5.80 3.27 5.13
C GLN A 67 -4.52 2.99 5.93
N ILE A 68 -4.34 1.76 6.40
CA ILE A 68 -3.11 1.34 7.11
C ILE A 68 -1.89 1.45 6.18
N TYR A 69 -2.02 1.02 4.93
CA TYR A 69 -0.94 1.09 3.95
C TYR A 69 -0.60 2.52 3.56
N LEU A 70 -1.59 3.42 3.48
CA LEU A 70 -1.34 4.84 3.28
C LEU A 70 -0.55 5.44 4.44
N GLN A 71 -0.91 5.11 5.68
CA GLN A 71 -0.17 5.54 6.86
C GLN A 71 1.26 5.00 6.86
N ARG A 72 1.45 3.73 6.48
CA ARG A 72 2.79 3.12 6.34
C ARG A 72 3.61 3.82 5.26
N PHE A 73 2.99 4.18 4.14
CA PHE A 73 3.63 4.93 3.06
C PHE A 73 4.12 6.30 3.54
N ASP A 74 3.29 7.03 4.29
CA ASP A 74 3.66 8.32 4.88
C ASP A 74 4.86 8.20 5.83
N ASP A 75 4.92 7.13 6.62
CA ASP A 75 6.04 6.88 7.52
C ASP A 75 7.33 6.56 6.75
N LEU A 76 7.26 5.74 5.70
CA LEU A 76 8.42 5.48 4.82
C LEU A 76 8.92 6.76 4.12
N ILE A 77 8.02 7.67 3.73
CA ILE A 77 8.40 8.97 3.19
C ILE A 77 9.17 9.81 4.22
N LYS A 78 8.75 9.80 5.49
CA LYS A 78 9.45 10.53 6.55
C LYS A 78 10.86 9.98 6.77
N GLU A 79 10.99 8.66 6.85
CA GLU A 79 12.28 7.99 7.01
C GLU A 79 13.20 8.24 5.80
N PHE A 80 12.66 8.24 4.58
CA PHE A 80 13.41 8.60 3.38
C PHE A 80 13.94 10.03 3.41
N LYS A 81 13.11 11.00 3.81
CA LYS A 81 13.53 12.40 3.95
C LYS A 81 14.60 12.59 5.05
N ALA A 82 14.52 11.80 6.13
CA ALA A 82 15.51 11.85 7.20
C ALA A 82 16.89 11.42 6.69
N LEU A 83 16.96 10.37 5.86
CA LEU A 83 18.22 9.95 5.23
C LEU A 83 18.87 11.02 4.36
N ASP A 84 18.09 11.76 3.59
CA ASP A 84 18.61 12.85 2.75
C ASP A 84 19.24 13.97 3.60
N ILE A 85 18.64 14.29 4.75
CA ILE A 85 19.15 15.29 5.70
C ILE A 85 20.45 14.81 6.36
N GLU A 86 20.49 13.56 6.83
CA GLU A 86 21.70 12.99 7.44
C GLU A 86 22.87 12.98 6.46
N LYS A 87 22.61 12.64 5.21
CA LYS A 87 23.62 12.64 4.16
C LYS A 87 24.15 14.05 3.88
N ALA A 88 23.27 15.05 3.72
CA ALA A 88 23.67 16.43 3.49
C ALA A 88 24.50 17.01 4.65
N SER A 89 24.10 16.73 5.90
CA SER A 89 24.83 17.14 7.11
C SER A 89 26.24 16.51 7.19
N SER A 90 26.36 15.24 6.81
CA SER A 90 27.64 14.53 6.77
C SER A 90 28.59 15.11 5.71
N GLU A 91 28.08 15.47 4.54
CA GLU A 91 28.87 16.09 3.46
C GLU A 91 29.37 17.50 3.84
N GLU A 92 28.55 18.31 4.53
CA GLU A 92 28.95 19.64 5.01
C GLU A 92 30.07 19.57 6.07
N CYS A 93 29.98 18.60 7.00
CA CYS A 93 31.00 18.39 8.03
C CYS A 93 32.36 18.03 7.39
N LEU A 94 32.37 17.10 6.43
CA LEU A 94 33.59 16.69 5.71
C LEU A 94 34.23 17.82 4.90
N ALA A 95 33.43 18.71 4.30
CA ALA A 95 33.95 19.85 3.55
C ALA A 95 34.70 20.85 4.47
N THR A 96 34.20 21.10 5.68
CA THR A 96 34.83 22.04 6.62
C THR A 96 36.13 21.53 7.26
N GLU A 97 36.34 20.22 7.32
CA GLU A 97 37.61 19.63 7.81
C GLU A 97 38.73 19.67 6.76
N SER A 98 38.40 19.73 5.46
CA SER A 98 39.39 19.73 4.37
C SER A 98 40.06 21.08 4.11
N ASP A 99 39.48 22.20 4.57
CA ASP A 99 39.99 23.56 4.30
C ASP A 99 40.99 24.04 5.37
N ASN A 100 41.35 23.20 6.33
CA ASN A 100 42.39 23.43 7.35
C ASN A 100 43.60 22.49 7.12
N ALA A 101 44.24 22.56 5.95
CA ALA A 101 45.50 21.87 5.64
C ALA A 101 46.52 22.79 4.96
#